data_AF-A0A3N5NF95-F1
#
_entry.id   AF-A0A3N5NF95-F1
#
_cell.length_a   1.000
_cell.length_b   1.000
_cell.length_c   1.000
_cell.angle_alpha   90.00
_cell.angle_beta   90.00
_cell.angle_gamma   90.00
#
_symmetry.space_group_name_H-M   'P 1'
#
loop_
_entity.id
_entity.type
_entity.pdbx_description
1 polymer ?
#
loop_
_entity_poly.entity_id
_entity_poly.type
_entity_poly.pdbx_seq_one_letter_code
_entity_poly.pdbx_strand_id
1 'polypeptide(L)'
;MDISPYPSRARVVALTAAALLAFASNSILCRLALSRAEIDPASFTTIRLLSGATALWILAAILAPRSSGGGNWASAAALAAYAVAFSYAYVSLEAGVGALLLFGAVQATMILGALRGGERTSWQEWAGLGTALVGLVYLVSPGLAAPPPLGAAL
;
A
#
# COMPACT_ATOMS: atom_id res chain seq x y z
N MET A 1 15.54 -4.12 -36.45
CA MET A 1 14.30 -3.62 -35.84
C MET A 1 13.98 -4.58 -34.71
N ASP A 2 14.64 -4.38 -33.56
CA ASP A 2 14.58 -5.29 -32.43
C ASP A 2 13.31 -5.06 -31.62
N ILE A 3 12.57 -6.14 -31.47
CA ILE A 3 11.33 -6.29 -30.70
C ILE A 3 11.70 -6.16 -29.22
N SER A 4 11.17 -5.14 -28.55
CA SER A 4 11.27 -4.95 -27.10
C SER A 4 10.91 -6.25 -26.36
N PRO A 5 11.76 -6.78 -25.46
CA PRO A 5 11.46 -8.02 -24.76
C PRO A 5 10.43 -7.72 -23.68
N TYR A 6 9.15 -8.01 -23.96
CA TYR A 6 8.17 -8.10 -22.89
C TYR A 6 8.70 -9.07 -21.82
N PRO A 7 8.72 -8.66 -20.54
CA PRO A 7 9.23 -9.51 -19.47
C PRO A 7 8.46 -10.83 -19.47
N SER A 8 9.16 -11.95 -19.28
CA SER A 8 8.51 -13.27 -19.25
C SER A 8 7.42 -13.28 -18.16
N ARG A 9 6.30 -13.95 -18.43
CA ARG A 9 5.18 -14.04 -17.47
C ARG A 9 5.66 -14.51 -16.09
N ALA A 10 6.60 -15.45 -16.04
CA ALA A 10 7.22 -15.92 -14.82
C ALA A 10 7.96 -14.81 -14.05
N ARG A 11 8.70 -13.93 -14.75
CA ARG A 11 9.38 -12.79 -14.15
C ARG A 11 8.39 -11.79 -13.55
N VAL A 12 7.29 -11.50 -14.26
CA VAL A 12 6.23 -10.61 -13.74
C VAL A 12 5.64 -11.20 -12.47
N VAL A 13 5.23 -12.48 -12.50
CA VAL A 13 4.67 -13.16 -11.32
C VAL A 13 5.64 -13.16 -10.14
N ALA A 14 6.93 -13.47 -10.37
CA ALA A 14 7.94 -13.48 -9.32
C ALA A 14 8.15 -12.09 -8.70
N LEU A 15 8.24 -11.04 -9.52
CA LEU A 15 8.40 -9.66 -9.05
C LEU A 15 7.16 -9.18 -8.29
N THR A 16 5.95 -9.51 -8.77
CA THR A 16 4.71 -9.19 -8.07
C THR A 16 4.64 -9.91 -6.73
N ALA A 17 4.97 -11.20 -6.66
CA ALA A 17 4.99 -11.96 -5.41
C ALA A 17 6.00 -11.37 -4.41
N ALA A 18 7.20 -11.03 -4.88
CA ALA A 18 8.22 -10.37 -4.05
C ALA A 18 7.74 -9.02 -3.51
N ALA A 19 7.08 -8.20 -4.34
CA ALA A 19 6.52 -6.92 -3.93
C ALA A 19 5.41 -7.08 -2.88
N LEU A 20 4.50 -8.05 -3.07
CA LEU A 20 3.43 -8.33 -2.12
C LEU A 20 3.95 -8.87 -0.79
N LEU A 21 4.95 -9.75 -0.80
CA LEU A 21 5.61 -10.23 0.42
C LEU A 21 6.31 -9.10 1.17
N ALA A 22 7.03 -8.23 0.48
CA ALA A 22 7.65 -7.06 1.08
C ALA A 22 6.59 -6.12 1.70
N PHE A 23 5.47 -5.89 1.01
CA PHE A 23 4.38 -5.05 1.50
C PHE A 23 3.71 -5.63 2.76
N ALA A 24 3.42 -6.93 2.75
CA ALA A 24 2.85 -7.64 3.89
C ALA A 24 3.81 -7.63 5.10
N SER A 25 5.08 -7.94 4.86
CA SER A 25 6.12 -7.95 5.91
C SER A 25 6.32 -6.57 6.52
N ASN A 26 6.36 -5.51 5.72
CA ASN A 26 6.46 -4.13 6.20
C ASN A 26 5.31 -3.80 7.17
N SER A 27 4.07 -4.16 6.84
CA SER A 27 2.92 -3.90 7.74
C SER A 27 3.02 -4.65 9.07
N ILE A 28 3.48 -5.90 9.05
CA ILE A 28 3.69 -6.69 10.28
C ILE A 28 4.80 -6.06 11.14
N LEU A 29 5.95 -5.74 10.55
CA LEU A 29 7.08 -5.14 11.27
C LEU A 29 6.73 -3.77 11.86
N CYS A 30 6.03 -2.90 11.10
CA CYS A 30 5.55 -1.61 11.60
C CYS A 30 4.66 -1.79 12.85
N ARG A 31 3.77 -2.78 12.80
CA ARG A 31 2.87 -3.07 13.91
C ARG A 31 3.61 -3.61 15.12
N LEU A 32 4.57 -4.51 14.94
CA LEU A 32 5.36 -5.04 16.05
C LEU A 32 6.11 -3.91 16.78
N ALA A 33 6.69 -2.96 16.02
CA ALA A 33 7.39 -1.82 16.58
C ALA A 33 6.47 -0.86 17.36
N LEU A 34 5.28 -0.55 16.81
CA LEU A 34 4.36 0.44 17.41
C LEU A 34 3.43 -0.14 18.49
N SER A 35 2.97 -1.39 18.35
CA SER A 35 2.01 -2.01 19.28
C SER A 35 2.63 -2.43 20.62
N ARG A 36 3.94 -2.72 20.62
CA ARG A 36 4.69 -3.04 21.85
C ARG A 36 5.20 -1.79 22.58
N ALA A 37 4.87 -0.59 22.09
CA ALA A 37 5.39 0.69 22.57
C ALA A 37 6.93 0.75 22.62
N GLU A 38 7.62 -0.02 21.78
CA GLU A 38 9.10 -0.03 21.71
C GLU A 38 9.65 1.26 21.10
N ILE A 39 8.85 1.96 20.30
CA ILE A 39 9.18 3.24 19.68
C ILE A 39 7.92 4.10 19.52
N ASP A 40 8.06 5.42 19.70
CA ASP A 40 6.96 6.35 19.47
C ASP A 40 6.68 6.54 17.96
N PRO A 41 5.44 6.90 17.56
CA PRO A 41 5.07 7.05 16.15
C PRO A 41 5.90 8.09 15.38
N ALA A 42 6.37 9.16 16.03
CA ALA A 42 7.12 10.22 15.36
C ALA A 42 8.54 9.75 15.03
N SER A 43 9.24 9.14 15.99
CA SER A 43 10.55 8.52 15.77
C SER A 43 10.48 7.39 14.74
N PHE A 44 9.45 6.53 14.84
CA PHE A 44 9.21 5.46 13.87
C PHE A 44 9.08 6.00 12.43
N THR A 45 8.23 7.02 12.24
CA THR A 45 8.02 7.64 10.93
C THR A 45 9.30 8.26 10.38
N THR A 46 10.04 8.96 11.24
CA THR A 46 11.27 9.66 10.85
C THR A 46 12.33 8.66 10.39
N ILE A 47 12.59 7.61 11.16
CA ILE A 47 13.55 6.56 10.78
C ILE A 47 13.14 5.90 9.46
N ARG A 48 11.85 5.61 9.28
CA ARG A 48 11.35 4.99 8.04
C ARG A 48 11.51 5.89 6.82
N LEU A 49 11.21 7.18 6.95
CA LEU A 49 11.40 8.15 5.86
C LEU A 49 12.88 8.35 5.52
N LEU A 50 13.75 8.48 6.53
CA LEU A 50 15.19 8.59 6.32
C LEU A 50 15.77 7.34 5.65
N SER A 51 15.40 6.15 6.13
CA SER A 51 15.82 4.88 5.53
C SER A 51 15.37 4.77 4.07
N GLY A 52 14.12 5.09 3.77
CA GLY A 52 13.60 5.11 2.40
C GLY A 52 14.32 6.11 1.50
N ALA A 53 14.57 7.33 2.01
CA ALA A 53 15.32 8.35 1.28
C ALA A 53 16.77 7.90 1.00
N THR A 54 17.46 7.31 1.99
CA THR A 54 18.81 6.78 1.81
C THR A 54 18.84 5.62 0.81
N ALA A 55 17.87 4.69 0.88
CA ALA A 55 17.78 3.58 -0.06
C ALA A 55 17.56 4.07 -1.50
N LEU A 56 16.64 5.03 -1.70
CA LEU A 56 16.41 5.65 -3.00
C LEU A 56 17.62 6.43 -3.50
N TRP A 57 18.32 7.14 -2.62
CA TRP A 57 19.55 7.86 -2.96
C TRP A 57 20.65 6.90 -3.46
N ILE A 58 20.86 5.77 -2.76
CA ILE A 58 21.80 4.73 -3.19
C ILE A 58 21.38 4.13 -4.54
N LEU A 59 20.10 3.77 -4.70
CA LEU A 59 19.58 3.23 -5.95
C LEU A 59 19.74 4.22 -7.11
N ALA A 60 19.44 5.50 -6.89
CA ALA A 60 19.62 6.55 -7.89
C ALA A 60 21.10 6.72 -8.25
N ALA A 61 22.00 6.69 -7.27
CA ALA A 61 23.44 6.80 -7.51
C ALA A 61 24.00 5.62 -8.33
N ILE A 62 23.43 4.42 -8.20
CA ILE A 62 23.90 3.21 -8.89
C ILE A 62 23.21 3.03 -10.26
N LEU A 63 21.90 3.28 -10.34
CA LEU A 63 21.07 2.88 -11.48
C LEU A 63 20.70 4.03 -12.43
N ALA A 64 20.72 5.28 -11.96
CA ALA A 64 20.28 6.39 -12.80
C ALA A 64 21.44 6.89 -13.68
N PRO A 65 21.27 6.99 -15.01
CA PRO A 65 22.01 7.96 -15.79
C PRO A 65 21.85 9.33 -15.13
N ARG A 66 22.85 10.21 -15.16
CA ARG A 66 22.81 11.56 -14.55
C ARG A 66 21.63 12.37 -15.13
N SER A 67 20.42 12.13 -14.67
CA SER A 67 19.21 12.80 -15.14
C SER A 67 18.99 14.01 -14.27
N SER A 68 18.94 15.18 -14.90
CA SER A 68 18.74 16.50 -14.30
C SER A 68 17.26 16.76 -13.94
N GLY A 69 16.55 15.76 -13.44
CA GLY A 69 15.19 15.93 -12.95
C GLY A 69 15.20 16.59 -11.56
N GLY A 70 14.60 17.78 -11.44
CA GLY A 70 14.41 18.45 -10.14
C GLY A 70 13.40 17.69 -9.27
N GLY A 71 13.65 17.64 -7.95
CA GLY A 71 12.72 17.04 -7.00
C GLY A 71 11.43 17.87 -6.85
N ASN A 72 10.29 17.19 -6.68
CA ASN A 72 9.00 17.85 -6.44
C ASN A 72 8.71 17.96 -4.93
N TRP A 73 8.97 19.13 -4.36
CA TRP A 73 8.73 19.40 -2.94
C TRP A 73 7.26 19.23 -2.52
N ALA A 74 6.30 19.49 -3.41
CA ALA A 74 4.89 19.28 -3.12
C ALA A 74 4.57 17.79 -2.93
N SER A 75 5.13 16.91 -3.78
CA SER A 75 5.01 15.45 -3.61
C SER A 75 5.72 14.96 -2.36
N ALA A 76 6.89 15.53 -2.03
CA ALA A 76 7.61 15.18 -0.80
C ALA A 76 6.82 15.57 0.46
N ALA A 77 6.22 16.78 0.48
CA ALA A 77 5.37 17.24 1.57
C ALA A 77 4.11 16.39 1.70
N ALA A 78 3.46 16.04 0.58
CA ALA A 78 2.31 15.14 0.57
C ALA A 78 2.67 13.75 1.12
N LEU A 79 3.85 13.21 0.73
CA LEU A 79 4.35 11.94 1.24
C LEU A 79 4.63 11.99 2.75
N ALA A 80 5.23 13.08 3.24
CA ALA A 80 5.50 13.27 4.66
C ALA A 80 4.20 13.40 5.47
N ALA A 81 3.24 14.21 5.01
CA ALA A 81 1.94 14.36 5.65
C ALA A 81 1.19 13.02 5.73
N TYR A 82 1.20 12.26 4.63
CA TYR A 82 0.66 10.90 4.60
C TYR A 82 1.35 9.99 5.63
N ALA A 83 2.69 9.98 5.68
CA ALA A 83 3.44 9.10 6.57
C ALA A 83 3.16 9.39 8.04
N VAL A 84 3.06 10.67 8.41
CA VAL A 84 2.68 11.09 9.77
C VAL A 84 1.27 10.61 10.10
N ALA A 85 0.28 10.95 9.27
CA ALA A 85 -1.11 10.54 9.49
C ALA A 85 -1.24 9.01 9.62
N PHE A 86 -0.51 8.26 8.79
CA PHE A 86 -0.53 6.82 8.77
C PHE A 86 0.08 6.19 10.04
N SER A 87 1.19 6.72 10.55
CA SER A 87 1.80 6.21 11.79
C SER A 87 0.96 6.46 13.02
N TYR A 88 0.27 7.60 13.10
CA TYR A 88 -0.70 7.86 14.18
C TYR A 88 -1.94 6.97 14.05
N ALA A 89 -2.43 6.74 12.82
CA ALA A 89 -3.57 5.83 12.58
C ALA A 89 -3.27 4.39 13.04
N TYR A 90 -2.02 3.93 12.96
CA TYR A 90 -1.62 2.59 13.43
C TYR A 90 -1.83 2.36 14.92
N VAL A 91 -1.84 3.42 15.73
CA VAL A 91 -2.11 3.34 17.18
C VAL A 91 -3.59 3.05 17.44
N SER A 92 -4.49 3.54 16.58
CA SER A 92 -5.94 3.49 16.81
C SER A 92 -6.69 2.46 15.93
N LEU A 93 -6.08 2.00 14.83
CA LEU A 93 -6.71 1.06 13.89
C LEU A 93 -6.14 -0.35 13.96
N GLU A 94 -7.03 -1.34 13.94
CA GLU A 94 -6.69 -2.74 13.70
C GLU A 94 -6.02 -2.92 12.32
N ALA A 95 -5.12 -3.91 12.24
CA ALA A 95 -4.26 -4.16 11.06
C ALA A 95 -5.06 -4.36 9.78
N GLY A 96 -6.17 -5.09 9.88
CA GLY A 96 -7.07 -5.34 8.78
C GLY A 96 -7.67 -4.03 8.27
N VAL A 97 -8.33 -3.27 9.14
CA VAL A 97 -9.04 -2.04 8.73
C VAL A 97 -8.09 -0.99 8.14
N GLY A 98 -6.92 -0.79 8.75
CA GLY A 98 -5.93 0.17 8.25
C GLY A 98 -5.38 -0.20 6.87
N ALA A 99 -5.05 -1.48 6.64
CA ALA A 99 -4.59 -1.96 5.34
C ALA A 99 -5.69 -1.85 4.28
N LEU A 100 -6.92 -2.20 4.64
CA LEU A 100 -8.07 -2.23 3.75
C LEU A 100 -8.51 -0.82 3.33
N LEU A 101 -8.48 0.15 4.25
CA LEU A 101 -8.67 1.57 3.94
C LEU A 101 -7.57 2.10 3.02
N LEU A 102 -6.30 1.75 3.29
CA LEU A 102 -5.18 2.23 2.48
C LEU A 102 -5.23 1.65 1.05
N PHE A 103 -5.45 0.35 0.90
CA PHE A 103 -5.61 -0.28 -0.40
C PHE A 103 -6.82 0.31 -1.15
N GLY A 104 -7.96 0.51 -0.48
CA GLY A 104 -9.11 1.17 -1.09
C GLY A 104 -8.80 2.58 -1.59
N ALA A 105 -8.13 3.39 -0.78
CA ALA A 105 -7.76 4.76 -1.13
C ALA A 105 -6.75 4.83 -2.29
N VAL A 106 -5.74 3.96 -2.29
CA VAL A 106 -4.75 3.88 -3.39
C VAL A 106 -5.43 3.42 -4.68
N GLN A 107 -6.26 2.37 -4.63
CA GLN A 107 -6.97 1.90 -5.81
C GLN A 107 -7.94 2.96 -6.35
N ALA A 108 -8.65 3.67 -5.48
CA ALA A 108 -9.54 4.77 -5.88
C ALA A 108 -8.76 5.90 -6.57
N THR A 109 -7.63 6.33 -6.01
CA THR A 109 -6.81 7.40 -6.61
C THR A 109 -6.22 6.98 -7.96
N MET A 110 -5.77 5.73 -8.11
CA MET A 110 -5.31 5.21 -9.40
C MET A 110 -6.43 5.20 -10.45
N ILE A 111 -7.63 4.73 -10.09
CA ILE A 111 -8.79 4.71 -11.01
C ILE A 111 -9.21 6.12 -11.39
N LEU A 112 -9.34 7.03 -10.43
CA LEU A 112 -9.66 8.44 -10.71
C LEU A 112 -8.60 9.10 -11.59
N GLY A 113 -7.32 8.79 -11.38
CA GLY A 113 -6.23 9.24 -12.22
C GLY A 113 -6.37 8.75 -13.66
N ALA A 114 -6.61 7.45 -13.85
CA ALA A 114 -6.81 6.83 -15.17
C ALA A 114 -8.02 7.43 -15.90
N LEU A 115 -9.15 7.62 -15.20
CA LEU A 115 -10.36 8.24 -15.75
C LEU A 115 -10.13 9.69 -16.18
N ARG A 116 -9.43 10.49 -15.36
CA ARG A 116 -9.04 11.87 -15.73
C ARG A 116 -8.05 11.90 -16.89
N GLY A 117 -7.22 10.87 -17.03
CA GLY A 117 -6.30 10.68 -18.15
C GLY A 117 -6.96 10.22 -19.44
N GLY A 118 -8.27 9.93 -19.42
CA GLY A 118 -9.02 9.47 -20.59
C GLY A 118 -8.84 7.98 -20.91
N GLU A 119 -8.28 7.20 -19.99
CA GLU A 119 -8.17 5.75 -20.17
C GLU A 119 -9.55 5.09 -20.15
N ARG A 120 -9.79 4.23 -21.15
CA ARG A 120 -11.03 3.45 -21.25
C ARG A 120 -10.87 2.16 -20.49
N THR A 121 -11.33 2.16 -19.25
CA THR A 121 -11.36 0.98 -18.38
C THR A 121 -12.26 -0.09 -19.01
N SER A 122 -11.71 -1.28 -19.24
CA SER A 122 -12.41 -2.44 -19.81
C SER A 122 -13.51 -2.94 -18.86
N TRP A 123 -14.56 -3.56 -19.41
CA TRP A 123 -15.60 -4.23 -18.62
C TRP A 123 -15.01 -5.28 -17.66
N GLN A 124 -13.92 -5.95 -18.06
CA GLN A 124 -13.24 -6.95 -17.22
C GLN A 124 -12.56 -6.33 -15.99
N GLU A 125 -12.07 -5.10 -16.09
CA GLU A 125 -11.44 -4.37 -14.98
C GLU A 125 -12.50 -3.94 -13.96
N TRP A 126 -13.67 -3.51 -14.43
CA TRP A 126 -14.83 -3.23 -13.57
C TRP A 126 -15.32 -4.48 -12.85
N ALA A 127 -15.38 -5.62 -13.53
CA ALA A 127 -15.74 -6.90 -12.92
C ALA A 127 -14.71 -7.34 -11.86
N GLY A 128 -13.42 -7.18 -12.15
CA GLY A 128 -12.33 -7.44 -11.21
C GLY A 128 -12.40 -6.53 -9.98
N LEU A 129 -12.66 -5.24 -10.18
CA LEU A 129 -12.85 -4.26 -9.11
C LEU A 129 -14.06 -4.61 -8.23
N GLY A 130 -15.19 -4.94 -8.84
CA GLY A 130 -16.39 -5.37 -8.11
C GLY A 130 -16.12 -6.59 -7.24
N THR A 131 -15.41 -7.59 -7.78
CA THR A 131 -15.02 -8.80 -7.05
C THR A 131 -14.09 -8.47 -5.88
N ALA A 132 -13.11 -7.59 -6.09
CA ALA A 132 -12.20 -7.16 -5.03
C ALA A 132 -12.92 -6.39 -3.92
N LEU A 133 -13.88 -5.52 -4.25
CA LEU A 133 -14.71 -4.80 -3.28
C LEU A 133 -15.61 -5.75 -2.48
N VAL A 134 -16.17 -6.78 -3.10
CA VAL A 134 -16.95 -7.80 -2.39
C VAL A 134 -16.06 -8.57 -1.41
N GLY A 135 -14.86 -9.01 -1.84
CA GLY A 135 -13.90 -9.67 -0.96
C GLY A 135 -13.44 -8.78 0.20
N LEU A 136 -13.27 -7.48 -0.06
CA LEU A 136 -12.96 -6.47 0.95
C LEU A 136 -14.08 -6.35 2.00
N VAL A 137 -15.33 -6.18 1.57
CA VAL A 137 -16.49 -6.11 2.48
C VAL A 137 -16.63 -7.38 3.30
N TYR A 138 -16.41 -8.56 2.69
CA TYR A 138 -16.43 -9.84 3.39
C TYR A 138 -15.36 -9.90 4.50
N LEU A 139 -14.11 -9.52 4.19
CA LEU A 139 -12.99 -9.52 5.14
C LEU A 139 -13.14 -8.48 6.27
N VAL A 140 -13.77 -7.33 6.01
CA VAL A 140 -14.02 -6.28 7.03
C VAL A 140 -15.30 -6.53 7.82
N SER A 141 -16.18 -7.43 7.37
CA SER A 141 -17.47 -7.63 8.02
C SER A 141 -17.26 -8.09 9.49
N PRO A 142 -17.96 -7.48 10.46
CA PRO A 142 -17.81 -7.79 11.89
C PRO A 142 -18.34 -9.20 12.26
N GLY A 143 -18.78 -10.00 11.29
CA GLY A 143 -19.44 -11.29 11.47
C GLY A 143 -18.57 -12.42 12.02
N LEU A 144 -17.25 -12.24 12.14
CA LEU A 144 -16.38 -13.18 12.86
C LEU A 144 -16.43 -13.00 14.39
N ALA A 145 -17.06 -11.93 14.88
CA ALA A 145 -17.32 -11.66 16.29
C ALA A 145 -18.81 -11.78 16.66
N ALA A 146 -19.68 -12.23 15.74
CA ALA A 146 -21.07 -12.50 16.04
C ALA A 146 -21.18 -13.73 16.97
N PRO A 147 -21.72 -13.60 18.18
CA PRO A 147 -21.98 -14.76 19.04
C PRO A 147 -22.85 -15.78 18.30
N PRO A 148 -22.65 -17.09 18.50
CA PRO A 148 -23.45 -18.11 17.83
C PRO A 148 -24.95 -17.83 18.07
N PRO A 149 -25.81 -17.92 17.04
CA PRO A 149 -27.23 -17.56 17.13
C PRO A 149 -28.01 -18.40 18.16
N LEU A 150 -27.45 -19.53 18.60
CA LEU A 150 -27.97 -20.36 19.69
C LEU A 150 -27.74 -19.77 21.09
N GLY A 151 -26.76 -18.88 21.28
CA GLY A 151 -26.52 -18.18 22.55
C GLY A 151 -27.30 -16.86 22.69
N ALA A 152 -27.92 -16.38 21.62
CA ALA A 152 -28.80 -15.20 21.64
C ALA A 152 -30.28 -15.55 21.91
N ALA A 153 -30.60 -16.84 21.97
CA ALA A 153 -31.95 -17.37 22.16
C ALA A 153 -32.15 -18.11 23.50
N LEU A 154 -31.11 -18.16 24.35
CA LEU A 154 -31.17 -18.58 25.75
C LEU A 154 -30.94 -17.35 26.63
#